data_AF-A0A838BHB3-F1
#
_entry.id   AF-A0A838BHB3-F1
#
_cell.length_a   1.000
_cell.length_b   1.000
_cell.length_c   1.000
_cell.angle_alpha   90.00
_cell.angle_beta   90.00
_cell.angle_gamma   90.00
#
_symmetry.space_group_name_H-M   'P 1'
#
loop_
_entity.id
_entity.type
_entity.pdbx_description
1 polymer ?
#
loop_
_entity_poly.entity_id
_entity_poly.type
_entity_poly.pdbx_seq_one_letter_code
_entity_poly.pdbx_strand_id
1 'polypeptide(L)'
;MAQAFAGPMPVSAKMPGAGAGDDFRCTIMQQNGGPPMRWQVLAIIAAIIGIAPAAAAQTQPSACTHTPTILDAGDFLLAEPATFPNFWRDRFGDDAAYLKIRYGGLPYAEGTALIAGLEKRSHPPLRVAELRLAYAKTPDRAAMIAGMQPLPNAKSILPQLGQSALRALVTEDGGDWLLGELARWRAADADQFDASRISVGLAQVLADLDDDAKSRLAKRAEDAGIWPMALEMRAVKDDLSDYVVYLDRLPPAVRPDKGGRTGFIRKALNLANLRPSFDMAKQPAEVQALDGQNDLGSAIRSIGQLIAYVPQTAILLPLVNQTGNLSLGTAVAGAINAQIAAKHLDPINNPDTVTATMLDGIDYVLGRRDREHNLRDALISEMQGETAESFMDRALARVMLASFMLDNGAEPPRRPDLLTATFPWEQWVGLAGKLKAGEAIAPEDRIAAADLMIAADRPADALALLKTAGDWKTAVRRSHELALRLDRRCADLLRPPMPVSQPLYRFEPR
;
A
#
# COMPACT_ATOMS: atom_id res chain seq x y z
N MET A 1 -7.36 4.95 -10.01
CA MET A 1 -6.42 6.05 -9.70
C MET A 1 -4.93 5.72 -9.99
N ALA A 2 -4.54 4.46 -10.24
CA ALA A 2 -3.18 4.10 -10.69
C ALA A 2 -2.84 4.46 -12.17
N GLN A 3 -3.70 5.22 -12.87
CA GLN A 3 -3.48 5.66 -14.26
C GLN A 3 -2.95 7.10 -14.38
N ALA A 4 -2.79 7.84 -13.28
CA ALA A 4 -2.42 9.26 -13.34
C ALA A 4 -0.92 9.55 -13.51
N PHE A 5 -0.04 8.55 -13.44
CA PHE A 5 1.42 8.76 -13.50
C PHE A 5 2.06 8.45 -14.86
N ALA A 6 1.28 8.29 -15.94
CA ALA A 6 1.77 7.93 -17.27
C ALA A 6 1.51 8.99 -18.36
N GLY A 7 1.48 10.29 -18.00
CA GLY A 7 1.45 11.39 -18.97
C GLY A 7 2.83 12.04 -19.14
N PRO A 8 3.27 12.39 -20.36
CA PRO A 8 4.47 13.21 -20.55
C PRO A 8 4.19 14.63 -20.05
N MET A 9 4.92 15.10 -19.03
CA MET A 9 4.85 16.50 -18.61
C MET A 9 5.64 17.41 -19.57
N PRO A 10 5.12 18.58 -19.95
CA PRO A 10 5.76 19.46 -20.93
C PRO A 10 6.97 20.18 -20.32
N VAL A 11 8.12 20.05 -20.99
CA VAL A 11 9.30 20.88 -20.76
C VAL A 11 9.13 22.16 -21.57
N SER A 12 8.69 23.26 -20.93
CA SER A 12 9.08 24.62 -21.36
C SER A 12 8.56 25.70 -20.41
N ALA A 13 9.48 26.42 -19.76
CA ALA A 13 9.28 27.83 -19.40
C ALA A 13 10.64 28.53 -19.34
N LYS A 14 10.86 29.41 -20.33
CA LYS A 14 11.95 30.39 -20.41
C LYS A 14 12.01 31.23 -19.13
N MET A 15 13.19 31.32 -18.50
CA MET A 15 13.52 32.45 -17.62
C MET A 15 14.00 33.63 -18.47
N PRO A 16 13.50 34.86 -18.25
CA PRO A 16 14.14 36.07 -18.74
C PRO A 16 15.25 36.51 -17.76
N GLY A 17 16.35 37.00 -18.31
CA GLY A 17 17.56 37.36 -17.57
C GLY A 17 17.53 38.73 -16.88
N ALA A 18 18.44 38.85 -15.94
CA ALA A 18 19.11 40.05 -15.42
C ALA A 18 20.25 39.51 -14.55
N GLY A 19 21.48 40.01 -14.49
CA GLY A 19 22.16 41.17 -15.04
C GLY A 19 23.55 41.14 -14.36
N ALA A 20 24.59 41.53 -15.10
CA ALA A 20 25.99 41.48 -14.67
C ALA A 20 26.31 42.39 -13.47
N GLY A 21 27.37 42.06 -12.73
CA GLY A 21 27.97 42.91 -11.70
C GLY A 21 29.12 42.26 -10.94
N ASP A 22 30.30 42.26 -11.58
CA ASP A 22 31.67 42.49 -11.09
C ASP A 22 32.27 41.83 -9.82
N ASP A 23 33.45 41.25 -10.07
CA ASP A 23 34.71 41.27 -9.31
C ASP A 23 34.70 41.06 -7.79
N PHE A 24 35.33 39.95 -7.36
CA PHE A 24 36.42 40.02 -6.39
C PHE A 24 37.32 38.77 -6.48
N ARG A 25 38.52 38.96 -7.04
CA ARG A 25 39.69 38.08 -6.83
C ARG A 25 40.27 38.39 -5.45
N CYS A 26 40.56 37.37 -4.66
CA CYS A 26 41.70 37.42 -3.73
C CYS A 26 42.30 36.03 -3.51
N THR A 27 43.53 35.93 -3.99
CA THR A 27 44.52 34.87 -3.84
C THR A 27 45.09 34.90 -2.41
N ILE A 28 45.21 33.75 -1.74
CA ILE A 28 46.25 33.55 -0.70
C ILE A 28 46.95 32.21 -0.93
N MET A 29 48.27 32.30 -1.02
CA MET A 29 49.26 31.23 -1.17
C MET A 29 49.51 30.45 0.13
N GLN A 30 49.74 29.15 -0.07
CA GLN A 30 50.70 28.23 0.55
C GLN A 30 51.64 28.72 1.67
N GLN A 31 51.83 27.83 2.66
CA GLN A 31 53.09 27.29 3.25
C GLN A 31 52.67 26.37 4.43
N ASN A 32 53.25 25.23 4.83
CA ASN A 32 54.31 24.31 4.40
C ASN A 32 54.28 23.10 5.39
N GLY A 33 54.63 21.88 4.95
CA GLY A 33 55.30 20.85 5.78
C GLY A 33 54.45 19.79 6.54
N GLY A 34 54.51 18.52 6.10
CA GLY A 34 54.16 17.31 6.90
C GLY A 34 55.41 16.68 7.56
N PRO A 35 55.46 15.37 7.93
CA PRO A 35 54.42 14.35 8.15
C PRO A 35 54.68 13.57 9.49
N PRO A 36 54.39 12.25 9.64
CA PRO A 36 53.11 11.61 9.97
C PRO A 36 53.14 10.89 11.34
N MET A 37 52.01 10.78 12.06
CA MET A 37 51.94 9.93 13.26
C MET A 37 50.85 8.87 13.13
N ARG A 38 51.33 7.63 13.07
CA ARG A 38 50.58 6.37 13.15
C ARG A 38 49.80 6.32 14.46
N TRP A 39 48.48 6.08 14.39
CA TRP A 39 47.75 5.47 15.48
C TRP A 39 46.86 4.36 14.95
N GLN A 40 47.12 3.17 15.46
CA GLN A 40 46.35 1.95 15.31
C GLN A 40 45.02 2.13 16.05
N VAL A 41 43.89 1.85 15.40
CA VAL A 41 42.65 1.51 16.11
C VAL A 41 42.03 0.29 15.43
N LEU A 42 42.21 -0.83 16.12
CA LEU A 42 41.34 -2.00 16.27
C LEU A 42 40.34 -2.31 15.15
N ALA A 43 40.61 -3.44 14.49
CA ALA A 43 39.62 -4.27 13.83
C ALA A 43 38.52 -4.69 14.82
N ILE A 44 37.29 -4.21 14.60
CA ILE A 44 36.10 -4.83 15.18
C ILE A 44 35.55 -5.79 14.13
N ILE A 45 35.61 -7.07 14.48
CA ILE A 45 35.08 -8.19 13.74
C ILE A 45 33.59 -7.98 13.47
N ALA A 46 33.22 -8.21 12.21
CA ALA A 46 31.87 -8.25 11.71
C ALA A 46 31.01 -9.21 12.54
N ALA A 47 30.05 -8.65 13.28
CA ALA A 47 28.80 -9.31 13.59
C ALA A 47 27.73 -8.66 12.72
N ILE A 48 27.60 -9.14 11.48
CA ILE A 48 26.39 -8.91 10.68
C ILE A 48 25.31 -9.75 11.37
N ILE A 49 24.66 -9.18 12.38
CA ILE A 49 23.35 -9.67 12.80
C ILE A 49 22.43 -9.35 11.63
N GLY A 50 22.05 -10.39 10.89
CA GLY A 50 20.97 -10.32 9.94
C GLY A 50 19.75 -9.73 10.65
N ILE A 51 19.43 -8.50 10.30
CA ILE A 51 18.20 -7.85 10.74
C ILE A 51 17.09 -8.57 9.97
N ALA A 52 16.52 -9.61 10.56
CA ALA A 52 15.22 -10.11 10.14
C ALA A 52 14.22 -8.96 10.30
N PRO A 53 13.38 -8.67 9.30
CA PRO A 53 12.37 -7.64 9.45
C PRO A 53 11.39 -8.04 10.55
N ALA A 54 10.88 -6.98 11.19
CA ALA A 54 10.08 -6.95 12.40
C ALA A 54 8.92 -7.95 12.45
N ALA A 55 8.69 -8.46 13.68
CA ALA A 55 7.49 -9.12 14.19
C ALA A 55 6.84 -10.18 13.28
N ALA A 56 7.01 -11.44 13.69
CA ALA A 56 6.32 -12.59 13.10
C ALA A 56 4.80 -12.36 13.12
N ALA A 57 4.22 -12.04 11.96
CA ALA A 57 2.82 -12.29 11.70
C ALA A 57 2.54 -13.76 12.08
N GLN A 58 1.49 -13.99 12.86
CA GLN A 58 1.17 -15.37 13.23
C GLN A 58 0.79 -16.13 11.97
N THR A 59 1.48 -17.25 11.72
CA THR A 59 1.24 -18.09 10.53
C THR A 59 -0.13 -18.73 10.54
N GLN A 60 -0.76 -18.85 11.71
CA GLN A 60 -2.14 -19.32 11.86
C GLN A 60 -3.05 -18.16 12.26
N PRO A 61 -3.89 -17.64 11.34
CA PRO A 61 -4.80 -16.52 11.63
C PRO A 61 -5.67 -16.76 12.86
N SER A 62 -6.16 -17.99 13.05
CA SER A 62 -7.02 -18.39 14.16
C SER A 62 -6.38 -18.28 15.55
N ALA A 63 -5.05 -18.25 15.65
CA ALA A 63 -4.33 -18.16 16.91
C ALA A 63 -4.23 -16.73 17.46
N CYS A 64 -4.65 -15.73 16.68
CA CYS A 64 -4.52 -14.34 17.09
C CYS A 64 -5.53 -13.94 18.16
N THR A 65 -5.10 -13.13 19.14
CA THR A 65 -5.97 -12.62 20.21
C THR A 65 -7.09 -11.72 19.69
N HIS A 66 -6.89 -11.07 18.54
CA HIS A 66 -7.90 -10.21 17.92
C HIS A 66 -8.85 -10.96 16.98
N THR A 67 -8.67 -12.26 16.76
CA THR A 67 -9.54 -13.09 15.91
C THR A 67 -11.03 -12.91 16.21
N PRO A 68 -11.50 -12.94 17.48
CA PRO A 68 -12.93 -12.74 17.78
C PRO A 68 -13.46 -11.40 17.27
N THR A 69 -12.71 -10.31 17.46
CA THR A 69 -13.12 -8.97 17.00
C THR A 69 -13.08 -8.84 15.48
N ILE A 70 -12.12 -9.47 14.81
CA ILE A 70 -12.05 -9.50 13.34
C ILE A 70 -13.28 -10.24 12.78
N LEU A 71 -13.64 -11.39 13.35
CA LEU A 71 -14.82 -12.16 12.93
C LEU A 71 -16.11 -11.39 13.20
N ASP A 72 -16.21 -10.74 14.36
CA ASP A 72 -17.39 -9.96 14.74
C ASP A 72 -17.55 -8.70 13.86
N ALA A 73 -16.44 -8.06 13.46
CA ALA A 73 -16.45 -7.00 12.47
C ALA A 73 -16.88 -7.53 11.09
N GLY A 74 -16.40 -8.73 10.70
CA GLY A 74 -16.82 -9.41 9.50
C GLY A 74 -18.33 -9.66 9.48
N ASP A 75 -18.90 -10.16 10.57
CA ASP A 75 -20.34 -10.39 10.70
C ASP A 75 -21.15 -9.09 10.60
N PHE A 76 -20.66 -8.03 11.24
CA PHE A 76 -21.28 -6.71 11.12
C PHE A 76 -21.29 -6.18 9.69
N LEU A 77 -20.16 -6.28 8.98
CA LEU A 77 -20.02 -5.84 7.59
C LEU A 77 -20.86 -6.68 6.62
N LEU A 78 -21.09 -7.95 6.96
CA LEU A 78 -21.90 -8.88 6.16
C LEU A 78 -23.39 -8.80 6.48
N ALA A 79 -23.80 -8.25 7.63
CA ALA A 79 -25.20 -8.16 8.03
C ALA A 79 -26.03 -7.23 7.12
N GLU A 80 -27.32 -7.53 6.97
CA GLU A 80 -28.28 -6.60 6.35
C GLU A 80 -28.72 -5.54 7.35
N PRO A 81 -28.52 -4.24 7.07
CA PRO A 81 -29.09 -3.21 7.92
C PRO A 81 -30.62 -3.25 7.78
N ALA A 82 -31.31 -3.53 8.89
CA ALA A 82 -32.77 -3.59 8.95
C ALA A 82 -33.47 -2.28 8.50
N THR A 83 -32.74 -1.15 8.48
CA THR A 83 -33.28 0.19 8.31
C THR A 83 -32.89 0.89 7.00
N PHE A 84 -32.00 0.34 6.16
CA PHE A 84 -31.48 1.05 4.97
C PHE A 84 -31.43 0.20 3.69
N PRO A 85 -32.59 -0.18 3.11
CA PRO A 85 -32.66 -1.11 1.98
C PRO A 85 -32.02 -0.61 0.66
N ASN A 86 -31.80 0.72 0.51
CA ASN A 86 -31.22 1.32 -0.69
C ASN A 86 -29.72 1.68 -0.55
N PHE A 87 -29.08 1.30 0.56
CA PHE A 87 -27.69 1.64 0.80
C PHE A 87 -26.73 0.62 0.20
N TRP A 88 -25.64 1.10 -0.39
CA TRP A 88 -24.59 0.27 -0.98
C TRP A 88 -23.72 -0.38 0.11
N ARG A 89 -24.25 -1.45 0.73
CA ARG A 89 -23.61 -2.30 1.75
C ARG A 89 -22.31 -2.93 1.25
N ASP A 90 -22.31 -3.40 0.01
CA ASP A 90 -21.36 -4.40 -0.45
C ASP A 90 -20.04 -3.80 -0.99
N ARG A 91 -19.67 -2.59 -0.54
CA ARG A 91 -18.35 -2.01 -0.82
C ARG A 91 -17.20 -2.80 -0.16
N PHE A 92 -17.47 -3.44 0.99
CA PHE A 92 -16.46 -4.12 1.81
C PHE A 92 -16.79 -5.60 2.09
N GLY A 93 -17.87 -6.12 1.49
CA GLY A 93 -18.40 -7.45 1.81
C GLY A 93 -17.48 -8.59 1.35
N ASP A 94 -16.73 -8.38 0.28
CA ASP A 94 -15.69 -9.28 -0.23
C ASP A 94 -14.49 -9.39 0.73
N ASP A 95 -13.95 -8.27 1.21
CA ASP A 95 -12.89 -8.25 2.22
C ASP A 95 -13.35 -8.89 3.53
N ALA A 96 -14.56 -8.56 3.99
CA ALA A 96 -15.15 -9.14 5.20
C ALA A 96 -15.33 -10.66 5.07
N ALA A 97 -15.82 -11.14 3.92
CA ALA A 97 -15.95 -12.57 3.65
C ALA A 97 -14.60 -13.28 3.59
N TYR A 98 -13.59 -12.67 2.95
CA TYR A 98 -12.23 -13.20 2.92
C TYR A 98 -11.65 -13.36 4.33
N LEU A 99 -11.73 -12.31 5.16
CA LEU A 99 -11.26 -12.36 6.56
C LEU A 99 -12.04 -13.42 7.35
N LYS A 100 -13.36 -13.48 7.21
CA LYS A 100 -14.19 -14.49 7.88
C LYS A 100 -13.78 -15.91 7.50
N ILE A 101 -13.58 -16.18 6.21
CA ILE A 101 -13.12 -17.49 5.72
C ILE A 101 -11.77 -17.87 6.33
N ARG A 102 -10.81 -16.94 6.34
CA ARG A 102 -9.43 -17.20 6.76
C ARG A 102 -9.25 -17.26 8.28
N TYR A 103 -9.79 -16.30 9.03
CA TYR A 103 -9.72 -16.28 10.49
C TYR A 103 -10.66 -17.28 11.14
N GLY A 104 -11.83 -17.53 10.53
CA GLY A 104 -12.81 -18.49 11.04
C GLY A 104 -12.49 -19.93 10.66
N GLY A 105 -11.50 -20.16 9.79
CA GLY A 105 -11.14 -21.49 9.33
C GLY A 105 -12.27 -22.22 8.61
N LEU A 106 -13.10 -21.48 7.84
CA LEU A 106 -14.30 -22.04 7.25
C LEU A 106 -13.96 -23.21 6.29
N PRO A 107 -14.61 -24.37 6.45
CA PRO A 107 -14.53 -25.47 5.49
C PRO A 107 -14.88 -24.99 4.08
N TYR A 108 -14.36 -25.69 3.04
CA TYR A 108 -14.61 -25.33 1.64
C TYR A 108 -16.08 -25.09 1.33
N ALA A 109 -16.94 -26.04 1.73
CA ALA A 109 -18.37 -25.97 1.46
C ALA A 109 -19.02 -24.73 2.10
N GLU A 110 -18.63 -24.38 3.33
CA GLU A 110 -19.17 -23.21 4.03
C GLU A 110 -18.66 -21.90 3.45
N GLY A 111 -17.37 -21.81 3.09
CA GLY A 111 -16.83 -20.64 2.41
C GLY A 111 -17.46 -20.42 1.03
N THR A 112 -17.67 -21.50 0.27
CA THR A 112 -18.37 -21.44 -1.02
C THR A 112 -19.82 -21.02 -0.85
N ALA A 113 -20.52 -21.54 0.16
CA ALA A 113 -21.90 -21.15 0.46
C ALA A 113 -21.99 -19.67 0.87
N LEU A 114 -21.05 -19.17 1.68
CA LEU A 114 -20.96 -17.75 2.04
C LEU A 114 -20.82 -16.88 0.78
N ILE A 115 -19.84 -17.17 -0.07
CA ILE A 115 -19.60 -16.41 -1.30
C ILE A 115 -20.83 -16.46 -2.23
N ALA A 116 -21.43 -17.63 -2.43
CA ALA A 116 -22.63 -17.78 -3.24
C ALA A 116 -23.84 -17.02 -2.67
N GLY A 117 -23.94 -16.89 -1.34
CA GLY A 117 -24.92 -16.04 -0.68
C GLY A 117 -24.70 -14.56 -0.99
N LEU A 118 -23.45 -14.11 -1.07
CA LEU A 118 -23.12 -12.74 -1.45
C LEU A 118 -23.47 -12.42 -2.91
N GLU A 119 -23.20 -13.36 -3.81
CA GLU A 119 -23.52 -13.24 -5.25
C GLU A 119 -25.02 -13.06 -5.53
N LYS A 120 -25.88 -13.58 -4.64
CA LYS A 120 -27.35 -13.53 -4.78
C LYS A 120 -27.98 -12.25 -4.22
N ARG A 121 -27.19 -11.36 -3.62
CA ARG A 121 -27.67 -10.09 -3.08
C ARG A 121 -28.16 -9.18 -4.21
N SER A 122 -29.08 -8.27 -3.90
CA SER A 122 -29.57 -7.27 -4.87
C SER A 122 -28.43 -6.42 -5.46
N HIS A 123 -27.40 -6.15 -4.67
CA HIS A 123 -26.16 -5.48 -5.08
C HIS A 123 -24.96 -6.27 -4.56
N PRO A 124 -24.42 -7.23 -5.32
CA PRO A 124 -23.29 -8.04 -4.86
C PRO A 124 -22.01 -7.22 -4.62
N PRO A 125 -21.06 -7.70 -3.79
CA PRO A 125 -19.78 -7.04 -3.60
C PRO A 125 -19.00 -6.87 -4.89
N LEU A 126 -18.29 -5.73 -5.01
CA LEU A 126 -17.59 -5.35 -6.23
C LEU A 126 -16.62 -6.43 -6.73
N ARG A 127 -15.91 -7.09 -5.82
CA ARG A 127 -14.92 -8.13 -6.18
C ARG A 127 -15.38 -9.53 -5.82
N VAL A 128 -16.69 -9.77 -5.67
CA VAL A 128 -17.21 -11.10 -5.31
C VAL A 128 -16.80 -12.18 -6.33
N ALA A 129 -16.81 -11.86 -7.62
CA ALA A 129 -16.36 -12.78 -8.67
C ALA A 129 -14.87 -13.09 -8.58
N GLU A 130 -14.04 -12.09 -8.23
CA GLU A 130 -12.62 -12.28 -7.99
C GLU A 130 -12.37 -13.13 -6.75
N LEU A 131 -13.07 -12.89 -5.65
CA LEU A 131 -13.01 -13.70 -4.42
C LEU A 131 -13.42 -15.15 -4.68
N ARG A 132 -14.53 -15.36 -5.41
CA ARG A 132 -14.99 -16.68 -5.82
C ARG A 132 -13.94 -17.41 -6.63
N LEU A 133 -13.43 -16.75 -7.68
CA LEU A 133 -12.40 -17.33 -8.52
C LEU A 133 -11.19 -17.66 -7.69
N ALA A 134 -10.68 -16.75 -6.85
CA ALA A 134 -9.52 -16.94 -5.98
C ALA A 134 -9.69 -18.09 -4.97
N TYR A 135 -10.88 -18.27 -4.40
CA TYR A 135 -11.19 -19.30 -3.40
C TYR A 135 -11.42 -20.71 -3.97
N ALA A 136 -11.85 -20.80 -5.23
CA ALA A 136 -12.15 -22.07 -5.87
C ALA A 136 -10.94 -23.02 -5.87
N LYS A 137 -11.17 -24.33 -5.76
CA LYS A 137 -10.12 -25.33 -6.01
C LYS A 137 -9.66 -25.27 -7.47
N THR A 138 -8.43 -25.67 -7.76
CA THR A 138 -7.86 -25.65 -9.11
C THR A 138 -8.78 -26.23 -10.21
N PRO A 139 -9.37 -27.45 -10.09
CA PRO A 139 -10.29 -27.96 -11.10
C PRO A 139 -11.59 -27.15 -11.22
N ASP A 140 -12.14 -26.66 -10.10
CA ASP A 140 -13.36 -25.86 -10.10
C ASP A 140 -13.10 -24.49 -10.75
N ARG A 141 -11.97 -23.87 -10.44
CA ARG A 141 -11.51 -22.60 -11.02
C ARG A 141 -11.35 -22.72 -12.53
N ALA A 142 -10.69 -23.78 -12.98
CA ALA A 142 -10.52 -24.07 -14.41
C ALA A 142 -11.88 -24.25 -15.10
N ALA A 143 -12.83 -24.99 -14.50
CA ALA A 143 -14.17 -25.17 -15.04
C ALA A 143 -14.97 -23.85 -15.10
N MET A 144 -14.88 -23.01 -14.06
CA MET A 144 -15.52 -21.69 -14.05
C MET A 144 -14.98 -20.81 -15.16
N ILE A 145 -13.66 -20.73 -15.30
CA ILE A 145 -12.98 -19.94 -16.33
C ILE A 145 -13.34 -20.44 -17.73
N ALA A 146 -13.37 -21.77 -17.95
CA ALA A 146 -13.77 -22.35 -19.24
C ALA A 146 -15.23 -22.04 -19.61
N GLY A 147 -16.10 -21.84 -18.62
CA GLY A 147 -17.49 -21.43 -18.83
C GLY A 147 -17.69 -19.94 -19.07
N MET A 148 -16.68 -19.09 -18.83
CA MET A 148 -16.79 -17.65 -19.04
C MET A 148 -16.83 -17.32 -20.54
N GLN A 149 -17.68 -16.37 -20.90
CA GLN A 149 -17.70 -15.81 -22.25
C GLN A 149 -16.99 -14.45 -22.25
N PRO A 150 -16.24 -14.11 -23.32
CA PRO A 150 -15.76 -12.75 -23.51
C PRO A 150 -16.92 -11.74 -23.47
N LEU A 151 -16.67 -10.55 -22.91
CA LEU A 151 -17.61 -9.44 -23.01
C LEU A 151 -17.92 -9.12 -24.49
N PRO A 152 -19.06 -8.46 -24.79
CA PRO A 152 -19.33 -7.98 -26.14
C PRO A 152 -18.13 -7.20 -26.70
N ASN A 153 -17.71 -7.52 -27.93
CA ASN A 153 -16.54 -6.95 -28.61
C ASN A 153 -15.17 -7.30 -28.01
N ALA A 154 -15.09 -8.20 -27.01
CA ALA A 154 -13.82 -8.75 -26.52
C ALA A 154 -13.55 -10.13 -27.14
N LYS A 155 -12.26 -10.48 -27.30
CA LYS A 155 -11.81 -11.77 -27.85
C LYS A 155 -11.22 -12.71 -26.79
N SER A 156 -11.02 -12.20 -25.57
CA SER A 156 -10.52 -12.95 -24.43
C SER A 156 -11.28 -12.57 -23.15
N ILE A 157 -11.31 -13.51 -22.22
CA ILE A 157 -11.84 -13.31 -20.86
C ILE A 157 -10.79 -12.73 -19.90
N LEU A 158 -9.51 -12.68 -20.27
CA LEU A 158 -8.44 -12.21 -19.38
C LEU A 158 -8.67 -10.80 -18.80
N PRO A 159 -9.18 -9.80 -19.55
CA PRO A 159 -9.49 -8.49 -18.98
C PRO A 159 -10.61 -8.50 -17.93
N GLN A 160 -11.40 -9.58 -17.86
CA GLN A 160 -12.47 -9.77 -16.87
C GLN A 160 -11.95 -10.43 -15.58
N LEU A 161 -10.75 -11.03 -15.62
CA LEU A 161 -10.17 -11.67 -14.44
C LEU A 161 -9.57 -10.62 -13.51
N GLY A 162 -9.98 -10.68 -12.24
CA GLY A 162 -9.40 -9.87 -11.18
C GLY A 162 -7.96 -10.27 -10.86
N GLN A 163 -7.25 -9.37 -10.17
CA GLN A 163 -5.83 -9.53 -9.83
C GLN A 163 -5.54 -10.79 -9.00
N SER A 164 -6.40 -11.14 -8.04
CA SER A 164 -6.26 -12.33 -7.21
C SER A 164 -6.45 -13.61 -8.01
N ALA A 165 -7.36 -13.63 -8.98
CA ALA A 165 -7.57 -14.78 -9.87
C ALA A 165 -6.38 -14.98 -10.82
N LEU A 166 -5.86 -13.90 -11.40
CA LEU A 166 -4.65 -13.94 -12.23
C LEU A 166 -3.43 -14.44 -11.44
N ARG A 167 -3.27 -13.98 -10.19
CA ARG A 167 -2.24 -14.52 -9.28
C ARG A 167 -2.42 -16.03 -9.06
N ALA A 168 -3.63 -16.47 -8.73
CA ALA A 168 -3.91 -17.87 -8.45
C ALA A 168 -3.49 -18.77 -9.62
N LEU A 169 -3.83 -18.39 -10.85
CA LEU A 169 -3.41 -19.11 -12.06
C LEU A 169 -1.89 -19.28 -12.13
N VAL A 170 -1.12 -18.23 -11.84
CA VAL A 170 0.34 -18.34 -11.83
C VAL A 170 0.85 -19.21 -10.69
N THR A 171 0.30 -19.09 -9.50
CA THR A 171 0.79 -19.84 -8.33
C THR A 171 0.41 -21.32 -8.36
N GLU A 172 -0.63 -21.71 -9.09
CA GLU A 172 -1.12 -23.10 -9.17
C GLU A 172 -0.41 -23.93 -10.24
N ASP A 173 -0.21 -23.39 -11.45
CA ASP A 173 0.37 -24.13 -12.59
C ASP A 173 1.62 -23.43 -13.20
N GLY A 174 2.15 -22.42 -12.50
CA GLY A 174 3.24 -21.58 -13.00
C GLY A 174 2.84 -20.66 -14.16
N GLY A 175 1.54 -20.52 -14.46
CA GLY A 175 0.98 -19.67 -15.51
C GLY A 175 0.74 -20.38 -16.85
N ASP A 176 0.65 -21.72 -16.88
CA ASP A 176 0.53 -22.48 -18.13
C ASP A 176 -0.77 -22.14 -18.85
N TRP A 177 -1.88 -22.20 -18.12
CA TRP A 177 -3.17 -21.82 -18.68
C TRP A 177 -3.19 -20.36 -19.16
N LEU A 178 -2.62 -19.43 -18.37
CA LEU A 178 -2.57 -18.00 -18.70
C LEU A 178 -1.79 -17.73 -19.99
N LEU A 179 -0.62 -18.33 -20.14
CA LEU A 179 0.21 -18.18 -21.34
C LEU A 179 -0.46 -18.79 -22.58
N GLY A 180 -1.12 -19.95 -22.42
CA GLY A 180 -1.91 -20.56 -23.48
C GLY A 180 -3.07 -19.67 -23.95
N GLU A 181 -3.80 -19.05 -23.02
CA GLU A 181 -4.90 -18.14 -23.35
C GLU A 181 -4.41 -16.84 -24.03
N LEU A 182 -3.26 -16.30 -23.59
CA LEU A 182 -2.63 -15.15 -24.26
C LEU A 182 -2.21 -15.50 -25.69
N ALA A 183 -1.64 -16.69 -25.92
CA ALA A 183 -1.27 -17.15 -27.25
C ALA A 183 -2.51 -17.33 -28.15
N ARG A 184 -3.59 -17.91 -27.61
CA ARG A 184 -4.88 -18.05 -28.31
C ARG A 184 -5.49 -16.69 -28.68
N TRP A 185 -5.49 -15.74 -27.75
CA TRP A 185 -5.99 -14.39 -28.01
C TRP A 185 -5.19 -13.69 -29.11
N ARG A 186 -3.86 -13.76 -29.06
CA ARG A 186 -2.98 -13.23 -30.11
C ARG A 186 -3.29 -13.84 -31.48
N ALA A 187 -3.53 -15.14 -31.54
CA ALA A 187 -3.85 -15.82 -32.79
C ALA A 187 -5.24 -15.45 -33.33
N ALA A 188 -6.19 -15.15 -32.45
CA ALA A 188 -7.56 -14.80 -32.83
C ALA A 188 -7.74 -13.35 -33.28
N ASP A 189 -6.94 -12.42 -32.75
CA ASP A 189 -7.04 -10.99 -33.04
C ASP A 189 -5.70 -10.28 -32.82
N ALA A 190 -4.78 -10.45 -33.78
CA ALA A 190 -3.44 -9.90 -33.69
C ALA A 190 -3.43 -8.36 -33.66
N ASP A 191 -4.42 -7.72 -34.27
CA ASP A 191 -4.50 -6.26 -34.38
C ASP A 191 -4.95 -5.58 -33.08
N GLN A 192 -5.79 -6.26 -32.27
CA GLN A 192 -6.26 -5.75 -30.96
C GLN A 192 -5.57 -6.41 -29.76
N PHE A 193 -4.62 -7.32 -30.00
CA PHE A 193 -3.90 -8.00 -28.93
C PHE A 193 -2.96 -7.03 -28.18
N ASP A 194 -3.30 -6.71 -26.94
CA ASP A 194 -2.44 -5.97 -26.01
C ASP A 194 -2.19 -6.76 -24.72
N ALA A 195 -1.13 -7.57 -24.73
CA ALA A 195 -0.67 -8.26 -23.53
C ALA A 195 -0.08 -7.32 -22.48
N SER A 196 0.26 -6.07 -22.83
CA SER A 196 0.99 -5.16 -21.93
C SER A 196 0.16 -4.81 -20.70
N ARG A 197 -1.13 -4.56 -20.88
CA ARG A 197 -2.03 -4.23 -19.75
C ARG A 197 -2.14 -5.38 -18.74
N ILE A 198 -2.30 -6.61 -19.22
CA ILE A 198 -2.33 -7.80 -18.35
C ILE A 198 -0.96 -8.03 -17.71
N SER A 199 0.13 -7.82 -18.46
CA SER A 199 1.50 -8.02 -17.98
C SER A 199 1.87 -7.06 -16.86
N VAL A 200 1.55 -5.77 -16.99
CA VAL A 200 1.79 -4.76 -15.92
C VAL A 200 0.98 -5.10 -14.68
N GLY A 201 -0.30 -5.44 -14.83
CA GLY A 201 -1.15 -5.85 -13.72
C GLY A 201 -0.61 -7.11 -13.03
N LEU A 202 -0.17 -8.10 -13.81
CA LEU A 202 0.40 -9.33 -13.26
C LEU A 202 1.71 -9.08 -12.52
N ALA A 203 2.56 -8.21 -13.06
CA ALA A 203 3.85 -7.87 -12.44
C ALA A 203 3.68 -7.24 -11.06
N GLN A 204 2.67 -6.36 -10.91
CA GLN A 204 2.34 -5.77 -9.61
C GLN A 204 1.83 -6.81 -8.62
N VAL A 205 0.97 -7.73 -9.05
CA VAL A 205 0.34 -8.70 -8.13
C VAL A 205 1.27 -9.84 -7.76
N LEU A 206 2.37 -10.04 -8.49
CA LEU A 206 3.42 -11.02 -8.20
C LEU A 206 4.68 -10.38 -7.62
N ALA A 207 4.66 -9.09 -7.31
CA ALA A 207 5.83 -8.36 -6.84
C ALA A 207 6.41 -8.90 -5.52
N ASP A 208 5.56 -9.52 -4.70
CA ASP A 208 5.94 -10.15 -3.42
C ASP A 208 6.50 -11.58 -3.57
N LEU A 209 6.50 -12.16 -4.77
CA LEU A 209 7.17 -13.44 -5.03
C LEU A 209 8.70 -13.26 -5.13
N ASP A 210 9.44 -14.34 -4.90
CA ASP A 210 10.88 -14.35 -5.11
C ASP A 210 11.27 -14.16 -6.59
N ASP A 211 12.51 -13.70 -6.80
CA ASP A 211 13.05 -13.44 -8.12
C ASP A 211 13.14 -14.71 -8.99
N ASP A 212 13.28 -15.89 -8.38
CA ASP A 212 13.33 -17.17 -9.09
C ASP A 212 11.97 -17.53 -9.71
N ALA A 213 10.87 -17.34 -8.98
CA ALA A 213 9.52 -17.53 -9.46
C ALA A 213 9.20 -16.57 -10.61
N LYS A 214 9.56 -15.28 -10.45
CA LYS A 214 9.43 -14.27 -11.50
C LYS A 214 10.26 -14.64 -12.73
N SER A 215 11.50 -15.12 -12.55
CA SER A 215 12.37 -15.57 -13.64
C SER A 215 11.83 -16.80 -14.37
N ARG A 216 11.26 -17.79 -13.66
CA ARG A 216 10.62 -18.97 -14.28
C ARG A 216 9.45 -18.55 -15.18
N LEU A 217 8.57 -17.68 -14.69
CA LEU A 217 7.45 -17.18 -15.50
C LEU A 217 7.95 -16.33 -16.68
N ALA A 218 8.95 -15.48 -16.46
CA ALA A 218 9.54 -14.65 -17.52
C ALA A 218 10.13 -15.50 -18.66
N LYS A 219 10.83 -16.59 -18.33
CA LYS A 219 11.39 -17.54 -19.29
C LYS A 219 10.29 -18.24 -20.10
N ARG A 220 9.24 -18.73 -19.43
CA ARG A 220 8.11 -19.40 -20.08
C ARG A 220 7.33 -18.44 -21.00
N ALA A 221 7.14 -17.20 -20.58
CA ALA A 221 6.53 -16.17 -21.40
C ALA A 221 7.38 -15.83 -22.64
N GLU A 222 8.71 -15.78 -22.50
CA GLU A 222 9.65 -15.60 -23.61
C GLU A 222 9.56 -16.76 -24.61
N ASP A 223 9.56 -18.00 -24.12
CA ASP A 223 9.45 -19.21 -24.95
C ASP A 223 8.10 -19.27 -25.68
N ALA A 224 7.02 -18.75 -25.08
CA ALA A 224 5.71 -18.60 -25.71
C ALA A 224 5.58 -17.36 -26.62
N GLY A 225 6.65 -16.57 -26.77
CA GLY A 225 6.66 -15.35 -27.58
C GLY A 225 5.81 -14.20 -27.03
N ILE A 226 5.44 -14.25 -25.75
CA ILE A 226 4.70 -13.21 -25.02
C ILE A 226 5.69 -12.23 -24.38
N TRP A 227 6.40 -11.50 -25.24
CA TRP A 227 7.49 -10.60 -24.86
C TRP A 227 7.15 -9.54 -23.81
N PRO A 228 5.97 -8.87 -23.84
CA PRO A 228 5.61 -7.90 -22.80
C PRO A 228 5.59 -8.52 -21.40
N MET A 229 5.07 -9.75 -21.27
CA MET A 229 5.02 -10.46 -20.00
C MET A 229 6.43 -10.79 -19.50
N ALA A 230 7.27 -11.33 -20.39
CA ALA A 230 8.66 -11.64 -20.09
C ALA A 230 9.47 -10.41 -19.65
N LEU A 231 9.16 -9.23 -20.20
CA LEU A 231 9.78 -7.96 -19.85
C LEU A 231 9.29 -7.43 -18.49
N GLU A 232 7.98 -7.39 -18.27
CA GLU A 232 7.39 -6.86 -17.03
C GLU A 232 7.77 -7.72 -15.81
N MET A 233 7.81 -9.06 -15.95
CA MET A 233 8.26 -9.95 -14.87
C MET A 233 9.70 -9.67 -14.43
N ARG A 234 10.59 -9.35 -15.39
CA ARG A 234 11.98 -8.98 -15.09
C ARG A 234 12.08 -7.57 -14.48
N ALA A 235 11.18 -6.66 -14.84
CA ALA A 235 11.16 -5.30 -14.30
C ALA A 235 10.77 -5.26 -12.81
N VAL A 236 10.00 -6.24 -12.34
CA VAL A 236 9.57 -6.37 -10.94
C VAL A 236 10.43 -7.33 -10.12
N LYS A 237 11.62 -7.69 -10.62
CA LYS A 237 12.66 -8.37 -9.83
C LYS A 237 13.38 -7.37 -8.93
N ASP A 238 13.90 -7.84 -7.81
CA ASP A 238 14.70 -6.99 -6.92
C ASP A 238 16.11 -6.75 -7.48
N ASP A 239 16.64 -7.68 -8.27
CA ASP A 239 17.83 -7.49 -9.10
C ASP A 239 17.46 -7.21 -10.57
N LEU A 240 17.78 -5.99 -11.03
CA LEU A 240 17.53 -5.55 -12.42
C LEU A 240 18.63 -5.97 -13.42
N SER A 241 19.63 -6.73 -13.01
CA SER A 241 20.71 -7.18 -13.92
C SER A 241 20.18 -7.96 -15.13
N ASP A 242 19.30 -8.93 -14.90
CA ASP A 242 18.64 -9.70 -15.98
C ASP A 242 17.78 -8.79 -16.87
N TYR A 243 17.07 -7.83 -16.28
CA TYR A 243 16.27 -6.86 -17.04
C TYR A 243 17.12 -6.04 -18.01
N VAL A 244 18.22 -5.46 -17.50
CA VAL A 244 19.16 -4.60 -18.24
C VAL A 244 19.79 -5.34 -19.42
N VAL A 245 20.17 -6.62 -19.24
CA VAL A 245 20.70 -7.49 -20.31
C VAL A 245 19.60 -7.85 -21.31
N TYR A 246 18.39 -8.15 -20.81
CA TYR A 246 17.28 -8.56 -21.65
C TYR A 246 16.83 -7.48 -22.63
N LEU A 247 16.97 -6.20 -22.28
CA LEU A 247 16.64 -5.09 -23.17
C LEU A 247 17.36 -5.17 -24.53
N ASP A 248 18.57 -5.72 -24.59
CA ASP A 248 19.34 -5.83 -25.83
C ASP A 248 18.89 -6.98 -26.74
N ARG A 249 18.12 -7.92 -26.16
CA ARG A 249 17.56 -9.10 -26.84
C ARG A 249 16.10 -8.88 -27.28
N LEU A 250 15.48 -7.76 -26.91
CA LEU A 250 14.10 -7.47 -27.27
C LEU A 250 13.91 -7.36 -28.79
N PRO A 251 12.85 -7.96 -29.35
CA PRO A 251 12.56 -7.84 -30.78
C PRO A 251 12.15 -6.39 -31.13
N PRO A 252 12.37 -5.94 -32.38
CA PRO A 252 11.99 -4.60 -32.83
C PRO A 252 10.50 -4.27 -32.63
N ALA A 253 9.62 -5.27 -32.68
CA ALA A 253 8.20 -5.09 -32.42
C ALA A 253 7.87 -4.62 -30.98
N VAL A 254 8.76 -4.89 -30.01
CA VAL A 254 8.60 -4.53 -28.60
C VAL A 254 9.44 -3.31 -28.25
N ARG A 255 10.62 -3.20 -28.87
CA ARG A 255 11.52 -2.05 -28.75
C ARG A 255 11.91 -1.58 -30.16
N PRO A 256 11.07 -0.76 -30.82
CA PRO A 256 11.34 -0.29 -32.18
C PRO A 256 12.53 0.67 -32.24
N ASP A 257 12.80 1.41 -31.15
CA ASP A 257 13.95 2.30 -31.03
C ASP A 257 14.94 1.81 -29.96
N LYS A 258 16.19 1.57 -30.36
CA LYS A 258 17.29 1.24 -29.43
C LYS A 258 17.70 2.47 -28.59
N GLY A 259 17.42 3.71 -29.02
CA GLY A 259 17.57 4.92 -28.21
C GLY A 259 16.65 4.97 -26.98
N GLY A 260 15.55 4.21 -26.98
CA GLY A 260 14.58 4.15 -25.87
C GLY A 260 15.03 3.40 -24.60
N ARG A 261 16.29 2.91 -24.53
CA ARG A 261 16.80 2.11 -23.39
C ARG A 261 16.56 2.76 -22.03
N THR A 262 16.92 4.04 -21.94
CA THR A 262 16.77 4.85 -20.72
C THR A 262 15.32 4.94 -20.28
N GLY A 263 14.37 5.01 -21.22
CA GLY A 263 12.94 5.04 -20.92
C GLY A 263 12.45 3.74 -20.26
N PHE A 264 12.91 2.58 -20.75
CA PHE A 264 12.62 1.28 -20.16
C PHE A 264 13.18 1.18 -18.73
N ILE A 265 14.45 1.53 -18.53
CA ILE A 265 15.07 1.48 -17.20
C ILE A 265 14.37 2.44 -16.24
N ARG A 266 14.02 3.67 -16.66
CA ARG A 266 13.25 4.61 -15.83
C ARG A 266 11.87 4.07 -15.45
N LYS A 267 11.17 3.39 -16.37
CA LYS A 267 9.88 2.75 -16.07
C LYS A 267 10.03 1.66 -15.00
N ALA A 268 11.04 0.79 -15.13
CA ALA A 268 11.34 -0.24 -14.14
C ALA A 268 11.71 0.38 -12.78
N LEU A 269 12.53 1.43 -12.78
CA LEU A 269 12.91 2.17 -11.58
C LEU A 269 11.72 2.81 -10.86
N ASN A 270 10.77 3.40 -11.59
CA ASN A 270 9.58 3.99 -10.98
C ASN A 270 8.76 2.96 -10.20
N LEU A 271 8.63 1.74 -10.72
CA LEU A 271 7.98 0.63 -10.01
C LEU A 271 8.86 0.12 -8.87
N ALA A 272 10.16 0.03 -9.09
CA ALA A 272 11.13 -0.47 -8.12
C ALA A 272 11.24 0.42 -6.88
N ASN A 273 11.15 1.73 -7.05
CA ASN A 273 11.28 2.70 -5.97
C ASN A 273 10.18 2.56 -4.91
N LEU A 274 9.03 1.93 -5.20
CA LEU A 274 8.02 1.68 -4.17
C LEU A 274 8.24 0.38 -3.41
N ARG A 275 9.17 -0.49 -3.80
CA ARG A 275 9.35 -1.81 -3.19
C ARG A 275 10.34 -1.77 -2.02
N PRO A 276 9.96 -2.24 -0.82
CA PRO A 276 10.86 -2.21 0.35
C PRO A 276 12.14 -3.03 0.20
N SER A 277 12.09 -4.12 -0.55
CA SER A 277 13.24 -5.02 -0.78
C SER A 277 14.22 -4.51 -1.84
N PHE A 278 13.85 -3.47 -2.59
CA PHE A 278 14.67 -2.95 -3.68
C PHE A 278 15.84 -2.11 -3.15
N ASP A 279 17.06 -2.61 -3.39
CA ASP A 279 18.30 -2.00 -2.92
C ASP A 279 19.06 -1.38 -4.10
N MET A 280 19.05 -0.04 -4.19
CA MET A 280 19.69 0.71 -5.27
C MET A 280 21.21 0.44 -5.34
N ALA A 281 21.88 0.23 -4.21
CA ALA A 281 23.33 0.05 -4.16
C ALA A 281 23.79 -1.26 -4.83
N LYS A 282 22.88 -2.23 -4.98
CA LYS A 282 23.14 -3.53 -5.62
C LYS A 282 22.81 -3.58 -7.11
N GLN A 283 22.26 -2.50 -7.67
CA GLN A 283 21.78 -2.50 -9.06
C GLN A 283 22.93 -2.31 -10.05
N PRO A 284 22.74 -2.64 -11.34
CA PRO A 284 23.73 -2.36 -12.38
C PRO A 284 24.13 -0.87 -12.44
N ALA A 285 25.39 -0.58 -12.80
CA ALA A 285 25.91 0.79 -12.84
C ALA A 285 25.07 1.76 -13.70
N GLU A 286 24.51 1.28 -14.80
CA GLU A 286 23.59 2.07 -15.65
C GLU A 286 22.32 2.48 -14.91
N VAL A 287 21.77 1.58 -14.08
CA VAL A 287 20.58 1.84 -13.26
C VAL A 287 20.91 2.86 -12.17
N GLN A 288 22.04 2.68 -11.47
CA GLN A 288 22.51 3.61 -10.45
C GLN A 288 22.76 5.01 -11.03
N ALA A 289 23.39 5.09 -12.21
CA ALA A 289 23.66 6.35 -12.88
C ALA A 289 22.38 7.10 -13.29
N LEU A 290 21.33 6.37 -13.69
CA LEU A 290 20.03 6.97 -14.00
C LEU A 290 19.30 7.44 -12.75
N ASP A 291 19.36 6.68 -11.65
CA ASP A 291 18.80 7.11 -10.37
C ASP A 291 19.47 8.38 -9.85
N GLY A 292 20.81 8.45 -9.94
CA GLY A 292 21.60 9.61 -9.50
C GLY A 292 21.41 10.90 -10.32
N GLN A 293 20.55 10.90 -11.36
CA GLN A 293 20.26 12.11 -12.13
C GLN A 293 19.34 13.09 -11.38
N ASN A 294 18.58 12.62 -10.39
CA ASN A 294 17.73 13.46 -9.54
C ASN A 294 17.42 12.78 -8.21
N ASP A 295 17.01 13.55 -7.22
CA ASP A 295 16.70 13.03 -5.88
C ASP A 295 15.31 12.38 -5.76
N LEU A 296 14.51 12.35 -6.84
CA LEU A 296 13.14 11.83 -6.80
C LEU A 296 13.13 10.34 -6.43
N GLY A 297 14.05 9.55 -7.02
CA GLY A 297 14.13 8.12 -6.73
C GLY A 297 14.34 7.83 -5.24
N SER A 298 15.26 8.57 -4.62
CA SER A 298 15.54 8.48 -3.18
C SER A 298 14.31 8.87 -2.33
N ALA A 299 13.65 9.98 -2.65
CA ALA A 299 12.45 10.42 -1.96
C ALA A 299 11.32 9.38 -2.04
N ILE A 300 11.04 8.85 -3.23
CA ILE A 300 9.99 7.84 -3.44
C ILE A 300 10.33 6.52 -2.75
N ARG A 301 11.61 6.11 -2.70
CA ARG A 301 12.05 4.92 -1.93
C ARG A 301 11.75 5.03 -0.45
N SER A 302 12.09 6.15 0.17
CA SER A 302 11.77 6.38 1.58
C SER A 302 10.26 6.34 1.84
N ILE A 303 9.46 6.93 0.93
CA ILE A 303 7.99 6.88 1.04
C ILE A 303 7.47 5.45 0.85
N GLY A 304 7.94 4.72 -0.15
CA GLY A 304 7.54 3.33 -0.43
C GLY A 304 7.82 2.39 0.74
N GLN A 305 9.00 2.50 1.36
CA GLN A 305 9.34 1.78 2.59
C GLN A 305 8.33 2.09 3.72
N LEU A 306 7.98 3.37 3.90
CA LEU A 306 7.05 3.76 4.94
C LEU A 306 5.62 3.27 4.66
N ILE A 307 5.14 3.29 3.41
CA ILE A 307 3.81 2.78 3.02
C ILE A 307 3.69 1.29 3.36
N ALA A 308 4.77 0.51 3.19
CA ALA A 308 4.78 -0.90 3.56
C ALA A 308 4.56 -1.12 5.07
N TYR A 309 4.96 -0.15 5.90
CA TYR A 309 4.72 -0.14 7.35
C TYR A 309 3.43 0.55 7.78
N VAL A 310 2.92 1.54 7.06
CA VAL A 310 1.66 2.26 7.35
C VAL A 310 1.08 2.76 6.03
N PRO A 311 0.12 2.05 5.39
CA PRO A 311 -0.36 2.38 4.05
C PRO A 311 -0.84 3.82 3.88
N GLN A 312 -1.39 4.40 4.95
CA GLN A 312 -1.89 5.78 4.95
C GLN A 312 -0.80 6.83 4.75
N THR A 313 0.48 6.51 4.96
CA THR A 313 1.58 7.42 4.64
C THR A 313 1.78 7.62 3.14
N ALA A 314 1.01 6.89 2.30
CA ALA A 314 0.91 7.17 0.88
C ALA A 314 0.44 8.61 0.58
N ILE A 315 -0.12 9.32 1.56
CA ILE A 315 -0.40 10.77 1.49
C ILE A 315 0.84 11.58 1.07
N LEU A 316 2.05 11.13 1.41
CA LEU A 316 3.29 11.83 1.01
C LEU A 316 3.50 11.86 -0.51
N LEU A 317 3.00 10.87 -1.27
CA LEU A 317 3.13 10.82 -2.73
C LEU A 317 2.40 11.99 -3.44
N PRO A 318 1.09 12.22 -3.22
CA PRO A 318 0.42 13.38 -3.80
C PRO A 318 0.99 14.70 -3.28
N LEU A 319 1.43 14.78 -2.01
CA LEU A 319 2.06 15.99 -1.49
C LEU A 319 3.38 16.33 -2.21
N VAL A 320 4.25 15.33 -2.44
CA VAL A 320 5.47 15.51 -3.26
C VAL A 320 5.10 15.97 -4.67
N ASN A 321 4.07 15.38 -5.28
CA ASN A 321 3.63 15.74 -6.62
C ASN A 321 3.04 17.17 -6.70
N GLN A 322 2.29 17.60 -5.68
CA GLN A 322 1.65 18.92 -5.63
C GLN A 322 2.65 20.04 -5.30
N THR A 323 3.55 19.79 -4.35
CA THR A 323 4.47 20.81 -3.83
C THR A 323 5.83 20.82 -4.53
N GLY A 324 6.21 19.71 -5.18
CA GLY A 324 7.57 19.49 -5.68
C GLY A 324 8.62 19.30 -4.59
N ASN A 325 8.25 19.28 -3.30
CA ASN A 325 9.21 19.25 -2.20
C ASN A 325 9.64 17.82 -1.86
N LEU A 326 10.80 17.41 -2.39
CA LEU A 326 11.37 16.07 -2.17
C LEU A 326 11.76 15.79 -0.71
N SER A 327 11.89 16.83 0.13
CA SER A 327 12.18 16.67 1.56
C SER A 327 11.08 15.93 2.32
N LEU A 328 9.85 15.91 1.78
CA LEU A 328 8.78 15.05 2.31
C LEU A 328 9.14 13.55 2.24
N GLY A 329 9.92 13.13 1.24
CA GLY A 329 10.44 11.77 1.19
C GLY A 329 11.73 11.60 1.98
N THR A 330 12.72 12.47 1.76
CA THR A 330 14.06 12.27 2.34
C THR A 330 14.14 12.63 3.81
N ALA A 331 13.51 13.72 4.25
CA ALA A 331 13.54 14.17 5.64
C ALA A 331 12.38 13.59 6.46
N VAL A 332 11.13 13.65 5.97
CA VAL A 332 9.97 13.16 6.74
C VAL A 332 9.90 11.64 6.73
N ALA A 333 9.70 11.01 5.56
CA ALA A 333 9.62 9.55 5.51
C ALA A 333 10.94 8.88 5.94
N GLY A 334 12.08 9.43 5.54
CA GLY A 334 13.41 8.95 5.96
C GLY A 334 13.61 8.94 7.47
N ALA A 335 13.28 10.04 8.18
CA ALA A 335 13.41 10.10 9.64
C ALA A 335 12.45 9.13 10.35
N ILE A 336 11.23 8.97 9.84
CA ILE A 336 10.25 8.03 10.41
C ILE A 336 10.73 6.59 10.21
N ASN A 337 11.21 6.22 9.02
CA ASN A 337 11.78 4.90 8.78
C ASN A 337 12.97 4.62 9.70
N ALA A 338 13.83 5.62 9.96
CA ALA A 338 14.93 5.47 10.91
C ALA A 338 14.43 5.23 12.35
N GLN A 339 13.36 5.92 12.78
CA GLN A 339 12.75 5.69 14.09
C GLN A 339 12.07 4.32 14.21
N ILE A 340 11.44 3.83 13.14
CA ILE A 340 10.90 2.46 13.07
C ILE A 340 12.03 1.44 13.16
N ALA A 341 13.11 1.63 12.40
CA ALA A 341 14.28 0.75 12.44
C ALA A 341 14.95 0.73 13.83
N ALA A 342 14.99 1.88 14.51
CA ALA A 342 15.45 2.04 15.89
C ALA A 342 14.45 1.55 16.95
N LYS A 343 13.27 1.05 16.55
CA LYS A 343 12.18 0.59 17.42
C LYS A 343 11.61 1.68 18.35
N HIS A 344 11.80 2.95 18.02
CA HIS A 344 11.14 4.07 18.71
C HIS A 344 9.69 4.25 18.26
N LEU A 345 9.37 3.81 17.04
CA LEU A 345 8.00 3.76 16.52
C LEU A 345 7.61 2.31 16.22
N ASP A 346 6.39 1.95 16.62
CA ASP A 346 5.78 0.66 16.30
C ASP A 346 4.65 0.86 15.28
N PRO A 347 4.90 0.63 13.97
CA PRO A 347 3.92 0.89 12.93
C PRO A 347 2.78 -0.13 12.89
N ILE A 348 2.93 -1.29 13.56
CA ILE A 348 1.93 -2.36 13.57
C ILE A 348 0.96 -2.13 14.73
N ASN A 349 1.49 -1.92 15.93
CA ASN A 349 0.66 -1.75 17.13
C ASN A 349 0.21 -0.30 17.30
N ASN A 350 1.03 0.69 16.92
CA ASN A 350 0.76 2.12 17.13
C ASN A 350 0.88 2.96 15.84
N PRO A 351 0.10 2.65 14.78
CA PRO A 351 0.19 3.37 13.49
C PRO A 351 -0.22 4.84 13.59
N ASP A 352 -1.03 5.22 14.59
CA ASP A 352 -1.42 6.62 14.79
C ASP A 352 -0.24 7.48 15.26
N THR A 353 0.71 6.92 16.02
CA THR A 353 1.95 7.64 16.41
C THR A 353 2.81 7.94 15.19
N VAL A 354 2.93 6.98 14.26
CA VAL A 354 3.61 7.20 12.96
C VAL A 354 2.93 8.32 12.17
N THR A 355 1.60 8.32 12.14
CA THR A 355 0.81 9.35 11.45
C THR A 355 0.99 10.72 12.09
N ALA A 356 1.01 10.80 13.43
CA ALA A 356 1.25 12.05 14.15
C ALA A 356 2.68 12.59 13.91
N THR A 357 3.70 11.74 13.94
CA THR A 357 5.08 12.11 13.59
C THR A 357 5.18 12.58 12.13
N MET A 358 4.44 11.95 11.22
CA MET A 358 4.36 12.39 9.83
C MET A 358 3.72 13.78 9.70
N LEU A 359 2.63 14.06 10.42
CA LEU A 359 1.98 15.37 10.42
C LEU A 359 2.94 16.47 10.90
N ASP A 360 3.67 16.22 11.99
CA ASP A 360 4.71 17.13 12.52
C ASP A 360 5.82 17.38 11.48
N GLY A 361 6.32 16.33 10.83
CA GLY A 361 7.33 16.45 9.78
C GLY A 361 6.83 17.22 8.54
N ILE A 362 5.57 17.02 8.13
CA ILE A 362 4.96 17.80 7.04
C ILE A 362 4.84 19.27 7.45
N ASP A 363 4.42 19.56 8.67
CA ASP A 363 4.33 20.93 9.20
C ASP A 363 5.71 21.61 9.24
N TYR A 364 6.74 20.88 9.67
CA TYR A 364 8.11 21.39 9.67
C TYR A 364 8.64 21.74 8.27
N VAL A 365 8.35 20.89 7.27
CA VAL A 365 8.86 21.06 5.90
C VAL A 365 8.07 22.07 5.08
N LEU A 366 6.75 22.11 5.22
CA LEU A 366 5.87 22.97 4.41
C LEU A 366 5.40 24.23 5.17
N GLY A 367 5.41 24.19 6.50
CA GLY A 367 4.71 25.16 7.34
C GLY A 367 3.20 24.88 7.42
N ARG A 368 2.58 25.33 8.51
CA ARG A 368 1.15 25.08 8.81
C ARG A 368 0.20 25.42 7.66
N ARG A 369 0.36 26.58 7.03
CA ARG A 369 -0.57 27.06 5.99
C ARG A 369 -0.58 26.12 4.78
N ASP A 370 0.59 25.76 4.29
CA ASP A 370 0.73 24.93 3.09
C ASP A 370 0.37 23.47 3.41
N ARG A 371 0.73 22.99 4.61
CA ARG A 371 0.24 21.70 5.13
C ARG A 371 -1.29 21.61 5.09
N GLU A 372 -2.00 22.55 5.70
CA GLU A 372 -3.48 22.53 5.74
C GLU A 372 -4.11 22.68 4.36
N HIS A 373 -3.51 23.48 3.48
CA HIS A 373 -4.01 23.62 2.12
C HIS A 373 -3.89 22.30 1.34
N ASN A 374 -2.69 21.70 1.31
CA ASN A 374 -2.46 20.50 0.51
C ASN A 374 -3.12 19.24 1.10
N LEU A 375 -3.24 19.12 2.44
CA LEU A 375 -3.90 17.97 3.07
C LEU A 375 -5.42 17.93 2.85
N ARG A 376 -6.06 19.07 2.56
CA ARG A 376 -7.49 19.08 2.19
C ARG A 376 -7.76 18.44 0.83
N ASP A 377 -6.81 18.59 -0.09
CA ASP A 377 -6.93 18.12 -1.46
C ASP A 377 -6.24 16.76 -1.70
N ALA A 378 -5.40 16.32 -0.76
CA ALA A 378 -4.76 15.01 -0.80
C ALA A 378 -5.79 13.89 -0.51
N LEU A 379 -6.04 13.07 -1.52
CA LEU A 379 -6.90 11.88 -1.43
C LEU A 379 -6.12 10.63 -1.79
N ILE A 380 -6.20 9.62 -0.94
CA ILE A 380 -5.69 8.27 -1.16
C ILE A 380 -6.80 7.26 -0.90
N SER A 381 -6.70 6.07 -1.49
CA SER A 381 -7.77 5.07 -1.44
C SER A 381 -8.02 4.56 -0.01
N GLU A 382 -6.95 4.51 0.79
CA GLU A 382 -6.89 4.03 2.16
C GLU A 382 -7.72 4.88 3.14
N MET A 383 -8.00 6.15 2.81
CA MET A 383 -8.81 7.03 3.64
C MET A 383 -10.33 6.89 3.40
N GLN A 384 -10.73 6.05 2.43
CA GLN A 384 -12.12 5.60 2.23
C GLN A 384 -13.16 6.76 2.26
N GLY A 385 -12.84 7.89 1.63
CA GLY A 385 -13.72 9.06 1.52
C GLY A 385 -13.60 10.09 2.65
N GLU A 386 -12.57 10.00 3.49
CA GLU A 386 -12.10 11.06 4.38
C GLU A 386 -10.95 11.85 3.72
N THR A 387 -10.82 13.14 4.06
CA THR A 387 -9.67 13.95 3.64
C THR A 387 -8.42 13.58 4.44
N ALA A 388 -7.23 13.81 3.90
CA ALA A 388 -5.99 13.58 4.65
C ALA A 388 -5.90 14.43 5.92
N GLU A 389 -6.41 15.65 5.87
CA GLU A 389 -6.51 16.55 7.02
C GLU A 389 -7.31 15.92 8.18
N SER A 390 -8.56 15.51 7.92
CA SER A 390 -9.43 14.89 8.92
C SER A 390 -8.86 13.59 9.48
N PHE A 391 -8.26 12.76 8.61
CA PHE A 391 -7.61 11.53 9.02
C PHE A 391 -6.44 11.78 9.99
N MET A 392 -5.56 12.74 9.66
CA MET A 392 -4.40 13.08 10.49
C MET A 392 -4.79 13.74 11.81
N ASP A 393 -5.77 14.65 11.80
CA ASP A 393 -6.28 15.26 13.04
C ASP A 393 -6.84 14.22 14.00
N ARG A 394 -7.62 13.25 13.50
CA ARG A 394 -8.14 12.14 14.32
C ARG A 394 -7.04 11.24 14.84
N ALA A 395 -6.02 10.95 14.04
CA ALA A 395 -4.87 10.16 14.50
C ALA A 395 -4.11 10.89 15.62
N LEU A 396 -3.85 12.20 15.45
CA LEU A 396 -3.22 13.02 16.48
C LEU A 396 -4.08 13.06 17.76
N ALA A 397 -5.39 13.27 17.63
CA ALA A 397 -6.28 13.31 18.79
C ALA A 397 -6.30 11.97 19.54
N ARG A 398 -6.33 10.84 18.83
CA ARG A 398 -6.20 9.50 19.41
C ARG A 398 -4.90 9.33 20.19
N VAL A 399 -3.75 9.71 19.60
CA VAL A 399 -2.44 9.64 20.27
C VAL A 399 -2.43 10.46 21.56
N MET A 400 -2.94 11.68 21.51
CA MET A 400 -2.90 12.60 22.64
C MET A 400 -3.83 12.16 23.78
N LEU A 401 -4.99 11.58 23.47
CA LEU A 401 -5.96 11.14 24.46
C LEU A 401 -5.75 9.71 24.97
N ALA A 402 -4.90 8.91 24.33
CA ALA A 402 -4.66 7.51 24.71
C ALA A 402 -4.22 7.37 26.18
N SER A 403 -3.23 8.15 26.63
CA SER A 403 -2.74 8.07 28.02
C SER A 403 -3.81 8.51 29.03
N PHE A 404 -4.59 9.55 28.72
CA PHE A 404 -5.67 10.02 29.57
C PHE A 404 -6.77 8.95 29.74
N MET A 405 -7.04 8.19 28.69
CA MET A 405 -8.00 7.08 28.71
C MET A 405 -7.53 5.88 29.54
N LEU A 406 -6.21 5.64 29.59
CA LEU A 406 -5.62 4.48 30.26
C LEU A 406 -5.35 4.71 31.75
N ASP A 407 -4.95 5.92 32.14
CA ASP A 407 -4.60 6.24 33.52
C ASP A 407 -5.72 6.98 34.25
N ASN A 408 -6.33 6.34 35.25
CA ASN A 408 -7.41 6.88 36.08
C ASN A 408 -7.10 8.23 36.74
N GLY A 409 -5.83 8.54 37.02
CA GLY A 409 -5.40 9.79 37.65
C GLY A 409 -4.97 10.89 36.70
N ALA A 410 -4.85 10.62 35.40
CA ALA A 410 -4.35 11.59 34.43
C ALA A 410 -5.36 12.73 34.20
N GLU A 411 -4.86 13.97 34.17
CA GLU A 411 -5.61 15.13 33.70
C GLU A 411 -5.76 15.11 32.18
N PRO A 412 -6.84 15.72 31.64
CA PRO A 412 -6.99 15.88 30.21
C PRO A 412 -5.83 16.66 29.58
N PRO A 413 -5.26 16.19 28.46
CA PRO A 413 -4.21 16.92 27.76
C PRO A 413 -4.74 18.24 27.21
N ARG A 414 -3.84 19.23 27.08
CA ARG A 414 -4.14 20.48 26.36
C ARG A 414 -4.33 20.20 24.87
N ARG A 415 -5.09 21.08 24.19
CA ARG A 415 -5.23 21.04 22.72
C ARG A 415 -3.87 21.07 22.05
N PRO A 416 -3.52 20.08 21.23
CA PRO A 416 -2.30 20.10 20.43
C PRO A 416 -2.31 21.24 19.42
N ASP A 417 -1.19 21.93 19.28
CA ASP A 417 -1.06 23.00 18.28
C ASP A 417 -1.24 22.47 16.86
N LEU A 418 -0.78 21.25 16.56
CA LEU A 418 -0.86 20.73 15.19
C LEU A 418 -2.29 20.53 14.68
N LEU A 419 -3.30 20.38 15.55
CA LEU A 419 -4.68 20.19 15.14
C LEU A 419 -5.21 21.39 14.36
N THR A 420 -5.96 21.13 13.30
CA THR A 420 -6.68 22.18 12.59
C THR A 420 -7.66 22.90 13.51
N ALA A 421 -7.94 24.18 13.25
CA ALA A 421 -8.85 24.97 14.09
C ALA A 421 -10.27 24.39 14.17
N THR A 422 -10.72 23.68 13.13
CA THR A 422 -12.07 23.11 13.02
C THR A 422 -12.23 21.79 13.76
N PHE A 423 -11.14 21.14 14.21
CA PHE A 423 -11.24 19.88 14.93
C PHE A 423 -11.94 20.07 16.31
N PRO A 424 -12.97 19.25 16.64
CA PRO A 424 -13.78 19.40 17.85
C PRO A 424 -13.09 18.80 19.09
N TRP A 425 -11.95 19.38 19.48
CA TRP A 425 -11.11 18.88 20.57
C TRP A 425 -11.84 18.73 21.92
N GLU A 426 -12.58 19.75 22.35
CA GLU A 426 -13.28 19.73 23.64
C GLU A 426 -14.36 18.64 23.69
N GLN A 427 -15.02 18.35 22.57
CA GLN A 427 -15.96 17.24 22.47
C GLN A 427 -15.24 15.91 22.67
N TRP A 428 -14.08 15.71 22.02
CA TRP A 428 -13.29 14.49 22.16
C TRP A 428 -12.75 14.28 23.58
N VAL A 429 -12.29 15.35 24.23
CA VAL A 429 -11.88 15.32 25.65
C VAL A 429 -13.06 14.94 26.54
N GLY A 430 -14.23 15.55 26.34
CA GLY A 430 -15.44 15.24 27.10
C GLY A 430 -15.89 13.79 26.91
N LEU A 431 -15.84 13.27 25.69
CA LEU A 431 -16.15 11.86 25.40
C LEU A 431 -15.15 10.92 26.06
N ALA A 432 -13.85 11.24 26.04
CA ALA A 432 -12.85 10.44 26.73
C ALA A 432 -13.13 10.36 28.24
N GLY A 433 -13.52 11.49 28.86
CA GLY A 433 -13.92 11.53 30.27
C GLY A 433 -15.12 10.62 30.57
N LYS A 434 -16.18 10.68 29.75
CA LYS A 434 -17.37 9.83 29.89
C LYS A 434 -17.04 8.34 29.75
N LEU A 435 -16.25 7.98 28.75
CA LEU A 435 -15.85 6.60 28.51
C LEU A 435 -15.05 6.02 29.68
N LYS A 436 -14.16 6.82 30.26
CA LYS A 436 -13.37 6.47 31.44
C LYS A 436 -14.24 6.27 32.69
N ALA A 437 -15.27 7.09 32.86
CA ALA A 437 -16.26 6.97 33.93
C ALA A 437 -17.27 5.82 33.70
N GLY A 438 -17.24 5.14 32.56
CA GLY A 438 -18.21 4.09 32.21
C GLY A 438 -19.61 4.64 31.91
N GLU A 439 -19.72 5.92 31.57
CA GLU A 439 -21.00 6.55 31.25
C GLU A 439 -21.54 6.14 29.87
N ALA A 440 -22.85 6.24 29.71
CA ALA A 440 -23.50 5.95 28.43
C ALA A 440 -23.14 7.00 27.37
N ILE A 441 -22.82 6.54 26.16
CA ILE A 441 -22.53 7.39 25.00
C ILE A 441 -23.76 7.48 24.09
N ALA A 442 -24.14 8.72 23.77
CA ALA A 442 -25.23 9.03 22.86
C ALA A 442 -24.93 8.51 21.43
N PRO A 443 -25.93 7.99 20.68
CA PRO A 443 -25.71 7.38 19.37
C PRO A 443 -24.92 8.20 18.35
N GLU A 444 -25.06 9.53 18.38
CA GLU A 444 -24.38 10.50 17.52
C GLU A 444 -22.87 10.62 17.82
N ASP A 445 -22.45 10.35 19.06
CA ASP A 445 -21.06 10.45 19.50
C ASP A 445 -20.29 9.13 19.40
N ARG A 446 -20.99 8.02 19.11
CA ARG A 446 -20.41 6.66 19.17
C ARG A 446 -19.25 6.43 18.21
N ILE A 447 -19.18 7.18 17.11
CA ILE A 447 -18.07 7.06 16.15
C ILE A 447 -16.77 7.63 16.72
N ALA A 448 -16.81 8.85 17.28
CA ALA A 448 -15.66 9.44 17.96
C ALA A 448 -15.30 8.63 19.21
N ALA A 449 -16.29 8.14 19.95
CA ALA A 449 -16.05 7.27 21.10
C ALA A 449 -15.37 5.95 20.71
N ALA A 450 -15.74 5.35 19.56
CA ALA A 450 -15.08 4.15 19.05
C ALA A 450 -13.60 4.42 18.70
N ASP A 451 -13.29 5.57 18.11
CA ASP A 451 -11.89 5.98 17.86
C ASP A 451 -11.07 6.07 19.15
N LEU A 452 -11.66 6.60 20.23
CA LEU A 452 -11.02 6.68 21.54
C LEU A 452 -10.83 5.29 22.16
N MET A 453 -11.79 4.37 21.98
CA MET A 453 -11.62 2.97 22.41
C MET A 453 -10.52 2.25 21.65
N ILE A 454 -10.34 2.54 20.35
CA ILE A 454 -9.20 2.02 19.57
C ILE A 454 -7.89 2.57 20.14
N ALA A 455 -7.82 3.85 20.48
CA ALA A 455 -6.65 4.47 21.09
C ALA A 455 -6.31 3.88 22.47
N ALA A 456 -7.32 3.43 23.21
CA ALA A 456 -7.16 2.74 24.49
C ALA A 456 -6.89 1.22 24.35
N ASP A 457 -6.60 0.73 23.14
CA ASP A 457 -6.41 -0.69 22.82
C ASP A 457 -7.59 -1.60 23.22
N ARG A 458 -8.82 -1.09 23.07
CA ARG A 458 -10.09 -1.79 23.36
C ARG A 458 -10.92 -1.99 22.08
N PRO A 459 -10.42 -2.78 21.10
CA PRO A 459 -11.06 -2.87 19.78
C PRO A 459 -12.46 -3.54 19.82
N ALA A 460 -12.72 -4.44 20.77
CA ALA A 460 -14.05 -5.05 20.92
C ALA A 460 -15.10 -4.01 21.36
N ASP A 461 -14.74 -3.13 22.31
CA ASP A 461 -15.64 -2.07 22.78
C ASP A 461 -15.86 -1.00 21.70
N ALA A 462 -14.80 -0.69 20.93
CA ALA A 462 -14.93 0.16 19.75
C ALA A 462 -15.96 -0.41 18.76
N LEU A 463 -15.87 -1.70 18.43
CA LEU A 463 -16.83 -2.35 17.53
C LEU A 463 -18.27 -2.34 18.09
N ALA A 464 -18.44 -2.56 19.40
CA ALA A 464 -19.75 -2.48 20.04
C ALA A 464 -20.40 -1.09 19.92
N LEU A 465 -19.60 -0.02 20.05
CA LEU A 465 -20.05 1.35 19.81
C LEU A 465 -20.43 1.58 18.35
N LEU A 466 -19.60 1.13 17.40
CA LEU A 466 -19.85 1.26 15.96
C LEU A 466 -21.16 0.57 15.55
N LYS A 467 -21.42 -0.62 16.05
CA LYS A 467 -22.63 -1.40 15.77
C LYS A 467 -23.94 -0.68 16.10
N THR A 468 -23.87 0.29 17.01
CA THR A 468 -25.04 1.00 17.52
C THR A 468 -24.97 2.50 17.23
N ALA A 469 -24.04 2.96 16.39
CA ALA A 469 -23.90 4.37 16.03
C ALA A 469 -25.06 4.85 15.12
N GLY A 470 -25.41 6.13 15.25
CA GLY A 470 -26.48 6.75 14.44
C GLY A 470 -26.11 6.88 12.95
N ASP A 471 -24.86 7.24 12.64
CA ASP A 471 -24.35 7.25 11.27
C ASP A 471 -23.80 5.87 10.89
N TRP A 472 -24.71 5.02 10.40
CA TRP A 472 -24.39 3.67 9.95
C TRP A 472 -23.30 3.62 8.86
N LYS A 473 -23.27 4.59 7.93
CA LYS A 473 -22.33 4.55 6.80
C LYS A 473 -20.90 4.72 7.27
N THR A 474 -20.68 5.69 8.15
CA THR A 474 -19.38 5.88 8.77
C THR A 474 -19.04 4.72 9.70
N ALA A 475 -20.02 4.15 10.42
CA ALA A 475 -19.79 2.99 11.27
C ALA A 475 -19.28 1.75 10.50
N VAL A 476 -19.89 1.43 9.36
CA VAL A 476 -19.44 0.36 8.46
C VAL A 476 -18.01 0.62 7.97
N ARG A 477 -17.71 1.83 7.51
CA ARG A 477 -16.36 2.20 7.09
C ARG A 477 -15.34 2.04 8.22
N ARG A 478 -15.63 2.54 9.42
CA ARG A 478 -14.72 2.42 10.59
C ARG A 478 -14.57 0.97 11.05
N SER A 479 -15.59 0.14 10.89
CA SER A 479 -15.50 -1.29 11.21
C SER A 479 -14.60 -2.04 10.23
N HIS A 480 -14.63 -1.68 8.95
CA HIS A 480 -13.69 -2.20 7.96
C HIS A 480 -12.25 -1.73 8.25
N GLU A 481 -12.05 -0.44 8.53
CA GLU A 481 -10.73 0.08 8.94
C GLU A 481 -10.19 -0.62 10.20
N LEU A 482 -11.05 -0.86 11.20
CA LEU A 482 -10.70 -1.62 12.40
C LEU A 482 -10.30 -3.06 12.05
N ALA A 483 -11.08 -3.76 11.22
CA ALA A 483 -10.76 -5.12 10.80
C ALA A 483 -9.41 -5.20 10.08
N LEU A 484 -9.09 -4.25 9.19
CA LEU A 484 -7.79 -4.18 8.51
C LEU A 484 -6.63 -3.89 9.49
N ARG A 485 -6.84 -2.99 10.46
CA ARG A 485 -5.83 -2.71 11.50
C ARG A 485 -5.55 -3.95 12.37
N LEU A 486 -6.60 -4.69 12.73
CA LEU A 486 -6.45 -5.92 13.51
C LEU A 486 -5.85 -7.06 12.68
N ASP A 487 -6.26 -7.22 11.41
CA ASP A 487 -5.66 -8.20 10.49
C ASP A 487 -4.15 -8.01 10.42
N ARG A 488 -3.69 -6.76 10.31
CA ARG A 488 -2.27 -6.42 10.28
C ARG A 488 -1.50 -6.80 11.54
N ARG A 489 -2.12 -6.67 12.72
CA ARG A 489 -1.54 -7.12 14.00
C ARG A 489 -1.51 -8.65 14.13
N CYS A 490 -2.23 -9.35 13.26
CA CYS A 490 -2.38 -10.80 13.26
C CYS A 490 -1.61 -11.45 12.08
N ALA A 491 -2.32 -11.82 11.00
CA ALA A 491 -1.76 -12.55 9.87
C ALA A 491 -1.53 -11.67 8.61
N ASP A 492 -1.96 -10.40 8.64
CA ASP A 492 -1.85 -9.41 7.58
C ASP A 492 -2.28 -9.93 6.19
N LEU A 493 -3.43 -10.60 6.18
CA LEU A 493 -3.93 -11.35 5.03
C LEU A 493 -4.30 -10.47 3.84
N LEU A 494 -4.74 -9.23 4.13
CA LEU A 494 -5.11 -8.23 3.14
C LEU A 494 -3.96 -7.26 2.81
N ARG A 495 -2.71 -7.55 3.21
CA ARG A 495 -1.54 -6.78 2.79
C ARG A 495 -1.45 -6.73 1.26
N PRO A 496 -1.37 -5.53 0.65
CA PRO A 496 -1.15 -5.44 -0.79
C PRO A 496 0.26 -5.94 -1.16
N PRO A 497 0.43 -6.59 -2.33
CA PRO A 497 1.73 -7.12 -2.79
C PRO A 497 2.75 -6.02 -3.10
N MET A 498 2.28 -4.82 -3.42
CA MET A 498 3.07 -3.61 -3.65
C MET A 498 2.38 -2.42 -2.96
N PRO A 499 3.11 -1.45 -2.41
CA PRO A 499 2.53 -0.19 -1.97
C PRO A 499 1.56 0.40 -2.99
N VAL A 500 0.45 0.98 -2.51
CA VAL A 500 -0.65 1.58 -3.30
C VAL A 500 -1.40 0.65 -4.27
N SER A 501 -1.15 -0.66 -4.25
CA SER A 501 -1.95 -1.66 -4.98
C SER A 501 -3.15 -2.14 -4.16
N GLN A 502 -4.12 -2.78 -4.81
CA GLN A 502 -5.27 -3.35 -4.11
C GLN A 502 -4.87 -4.59 -3.29
N PRO A 503 -5.54 -4.87 -2.17
CA PRO A 503 -5.41 -6.14 -1.46
C PRO A 503 -5.68 -7.34 -2.38
N LEU A 504 -4.95 -8.43 -2.17
CA LEU A 504 -5.17 -9.69 -2.87
C LEU A 504 -5.82 -10.75 -1.98
N TYR A 505 -6.77 -11.49 -2.53
CA TYR A 505 -7.33 -12.67 -1.90
C TYR A 505 -6.40 -13.86 -2.15
N ARG A 506 -5.54 -14.14 -1.18
CA ARG A 506 -4.56 -15.23 -1.25
C ARG A 506 -5.17 -16.48 -0.62
N PHE A 507 -5.21 -17.57 -1.39
CA PHE A 507 -5.54 -18.89 -0.88
C PHE A 507 -4.41 -19.84 -1.26
N GLU A 508 -3.99 -20.68 -0.31
CA GLU A 508 -3.04 -21.74 -0.61
C GLU A 508 -3.69 -22.73 -1.59
N PRO A 509 -2.94 -23.24 -2.59
CA PRO A 509 -3.40 -24.35 -3.41
C PRO A 509 -3.81 -25.50 -2.49
N ARG A 510 -5.04 -26.00 -2.65
CA ARG A 510 -5.64 -27.03 -1.77
C ARG A 510 -5.47 -28.42 -2.33
#